data_AF-A0AAV5DKI2-F1
#
_entry.id   AF-A0AAV5DKI2-F1
#
_cell.length_a   1.000
_cell.length_b   1.000
_cell.length_c   1.000
_cell.angle_alpha   90.00
_cell.angle_beta   90.00
_cell.angle_gamma   90.00
#
_symmetry.space_group_name_H-M   'P 1'
#
loop_
_entity.id
_entity.type
_entity.pdbx_description
1 polymer ?
#
loop_
_entity_poly.entity_id
_entity_poly.type
_entity_poly.pdbx_seq_one_letter_code
_entity_poly.pdbx_strand_id
1 'polypeptide(L)'
;MHTVSHTWNRVGEWTLPFHGKIEYVPELKLWFGISADSGHLAAADLSAMDSQPQLVGTWKELDPPAGWKECKDSQFVSLGSGRFCIARFFQTKAVDVYFGDELLKENFTIITGVEVVNGDSNNAKVELQMIPHKLSRVNSTTIEALF
;
A
#
# COMPACT_ATOMS: atom_id res chain seq x y z
N MET A 1 4.06 26.56 2.71
CA MET A 1 2.69 26.91 2.26
C MET A 1 2.37 28.32 2.74
N HIS A 2 2.09 29.29 1.84
CA HIS A 2 1.55 30.59 2.27
C HIS A 2 0.01 30.49 2.31
N THR A 3 -0.51 29.93 3.41
CA THR A 3 -1.96 29.77 3.66
C THR A 3 -2.72 31.09 3.54
N VAL A 4 -2.07 32.20 3.86
CA VAL A 4 -2.65 33.56 3.82
C VAL A 4 -2.82 34.10 2.40
N SER A 5 -2.00 33.66 1.45
CA SER A 5 -2.02 34.17 0.06
C SER A 5 -2.84 33.33 -0.91
N HIS A 6 -3.39 32.19 -0.45
CA HIS A 6 -4.04 31.17 -1.29
C HIS A 6 -3.23 30.72 -2.53
N THR A 7 -1.91 30.95 -2.51
CA THR A 7 -1.03 30.68 -3.65
C THR A 7 -0.26 29.38 -3.41
N TRP A 8 -0.26 28.53 -4.44
CA TRP A 8 0.51 27.30 -4.47
C TRP A 8 1.89 27.57 -5.07
N ASN A 9 2.93 27.24 -4.32
CA ASN A 9 4.31 27.36 -4.79
C ASN A 9 4.88 25.95 -4.99
N ARG A 10 5.52 25.73 -6.15
CA ARG A 10 6.27 24.50 -6.41
C ARG A 10 7.50 24.47 -5.51
N VAL A 11 7.63 23.41 -4.71
CA VAL A 11 8.71 23.27 -3.72
C VAL A 11 10.00 22.71 -4.34
N GLY A 12 9.91 22.00 -5.47
CA GLY A 12 11.07 21.57 -6.25
C GLY A 12 10.72 20.87 -7.56
N GLU A 13 11.76 20.51 -8.33
CA GLU A 13 11.63 19.75 -9.58
C GLU A 13 11.72 18.23 -9.35
N TRP A 14 10.81 17.69 -8.55
CA TRP A 14 10.76 16.26 -8.24
C TRP A 14 9.31 15.78 -8.07
N THR A 15 9.12 14.47 -8.14
CA THR A 15 7.85 13.78 -7.87
C THR A 15 7.93 13.06 -6.53
N LEU A 16 6.77 12.89 -5.88
CA LEU A 16 6.69 12.07 -4.68
C LEU A 16 6.94 10.59 -5.02
N PRO A 17 7.54 9.82 -4.11
CA PRO A 17 7.82 8.40 -4.32
C PRO A 17 6.57 7.52 -4.16
N PHE A 18 5.38 8.04 -4.46
CA PHE A 18 4.09 7.37 -4.25
C PHE A 18 3.18 7.45 -5.47
N HIS A 19 2.35 6.42 -5.65
CA HIS A 19 1.19 6.43 -6.53
C HIS A 19 -0.08 6.82 -5.76
N GLY A 20 -0.89 7.69 -6.37
CA GLY A 20 -2.24 7.98 -5.90
C GLY A 20 -2.28 8.70 -4.54
N LYS A 21 -3.14 8.21 -3.64
CA LYS A 21 -3.38 8.79 -2.33
C LYS A 21 -2.16 8.62 -1.42
N ILE A 22 -1.90 9.62 -0.58
CA ILE A 22 -1.00 9.51 0.57
C ILE A 22 -1.75 9.93 1.85
N GLU A 23 -1.28 9.45 2.99
CA GLU A 23 -1.92 9.68 4.29
C GLU A 23 -0.89 9.95 5.37
N TYR A 24 -1.03 11.08 6.06
CA TYR A 24 -0.16 11.43 7.18
C TYR A 24 -0.62 10.70 8.45
N VAL A 25 0.32 10.05 9.14
CA VAL A 25 0.08 9.37 10.43
C VAL A 25 0.83 10.11 11.54
N PRO A 26 0.13 10.90 12.37
CA PRO A 26 0.75 11.73 13.39
C PRO A 26 1.58 10.97 14.41
N GLU A 27 1.16 9.75 14.78
CA GLU A 27 1.82 8.91 15.77
C GLU A 27 3.21 8.47 15.33
N LEU A 28 3.38 8.27 14.02
CA LEU A 28 4.66 7.90 13.39
C LEU A 28 5.39 9.11 12.80
N LYS A 29 4.72 10.26 12.71
CA LYS A 29 5.21 11.50 12.07
C LYS A 29 5.67 11.30 10.62
N LEU A 30 4.99 10.41 9.90
CA LEU A 30 5.35 10.00 8.56
C LEU A 30 4.16 10.02 7.62
N TRP A 31 4.46 10.14 6.33
CA TRP A 31 3.48 10.02 5.25
C TRP A 31 3.54 8.62 4.67
N PHE A 32 2.37 8.00 4.54
CA PHE A 32 2.22 6.66 4.00
C PHE A 32 1.55 6.71 2.64
N GLY A 33 1.96 5.82 1.75
CA GLY A 33 1.42 5.69 0.40
C GLY A 33 1.82 4.37 -0.24
N ILE A 34 1.27 4.10 -1.42
CA ILE A 34 1.74 2.98 -2.25
C ILE A 34 2.98 3.46 -3.02
N SER A 35 4.10 2.76 -2.86
CA SER A 35 5.37 3.09 -3.51
C SER A 35 5.24 3.17 -5.02
N ALA A 36 5.85 4.21 -5.60
CA ALA A 36 5.92 4.37 -7.06
C ALA A 36 6.74 3.27 -7.75
N ASP A 37 7.74 2.74 -7.04
CA ASP A 37 8.69 1.77 -7.59
C ASP A 37 8.18 0.32 -7.36
N SER A 38 7.81 0.00 -6.12
CA SER A 38 7.52 -1.39 -5.74
C SER A 38 6.02 -1.74 -5.69
N GLY A 39 5.11 -0.76 -5.69
CA GLY A 39 3.68 -1.01 -5.48
C GLY A 39 3.32 -1.51 -4.07
N HIS A 40 4.26 -1.41 -3.12
CA HIS A 40 4.08 -1.81 -1.72
C HIS A 40 3.73 -0.62 -0.83
N LEU A 41 3.15 -0.90 0.35
CA LEU A 41 2.99 0.15 1.35
C LEU A 41 4.37 0.69 1.70
N ALA A 42 4.52 2.02 1.68
CA ALA A 42 5.77 2.69 1.98
C ALA A 42 5.52 3.94 2.81
N ALA A 43 6.57 4.39 3.48
CA ALA A 43 6.56 5.61 4.26
C ALA A 43 7.68 6.55 3.81
N ALA A 44 7.45 7.85 3.90
CA ALA A 44 8.45 8.90 3.67
C ALA A 44 8.31 9.99 4.72
N ASP A 45 9.46 10.59 5.08
CA ASP A 45 9.48 11.85 5.81
C ASP A 45 9.41 12.99 4.80
N LEU A 46 8.33 13.77 4.86
CA LEU A 46 8.10 14.93 3.99
C LEU A 46 8.29 16.26 4.74
N SER A 47 8.93 16.26 5.91
CA SER A 47 9.17 17.48 6.70
C SER A 47 10.22 18.40 6.07
N ALA A 48 11.28 17.82 5.51
CA ALA A 48 12.33 18.52 4.77
C ALA A 48 12.16 18.27 3.27
N MET A 49 11.62 19.26 2.55
CA MET A 49 11.33 19.18 1.12
C MET A 49 12.35 19.94 0.24
N ASP A 50 13.50 20.31 0.79
CA ASP A 50 14.58 21.01 0.07
C ASP A 50 15.23 20.12 -1.01
N SER A 51 15.00 18.80 -0.94
CA SER A 51 15.44 17.79 -1.90
C SER A 51 14.35 16.75 -2.15
N GLN A 52 14.57 15.85 -3.11
CA GLN A 52 13.64 14.76 -3.41
C GLN A 52 13.42 13.87 -2.16
N PRO A 53 12.17 13.72 -1.69
CA PRO A 53 11.88 12.88 -0.52
C PRO A 53 12.26 11.42 -0.74
N GLN A 54 12.87 10.82 0.27
CA GLN A 54 13.29 9.43 0.26
C GLN A 54 12.30 8.58 1.07
N LEU A 55 12.10 7.34 0.63
CA LEU A 55 11.34 6.37 1.41
C LEU A 55 12.16 5.97 2.65
N VAL A 56 11.53 6.03 3.81
CA VAL A 56 12.11 5.57 5.08
C VAL A 56 11.82 4.09 5.34
N GLY A 57 10.84 3.52 4.63
CA GLY A 57 10.51 2.10 4.69
C GLY A 57 9.55 1.68 3.58
N THR A 58 9.57 0.40 3.24
CA THR A 58 8.70 -0.23 2.25
C THR A 58 8.43 -1.66 2.71
N TRP A 59 7.17 -2.08 2.74
CA TRP A 59 6.77 -3.36 3.29
C TRP A 59 5.85 -4.13 2.35
N LYS A 60 6.25 -5.36 2.07
CA LYS A 60 5.46 -6.32 1.30
C LYS A 60 4.59 -7.11 2.25
N GLU A 61 3.28 -6.92 2.16
CA GLU A 61 2.28 -7.59 2.99
C GLU A 61 1.76 -8.90 2.43
N LEU A 62 1.98 -9.13 1.12
CA LEU A 62 1.46 -10.29 0.41
C LEU A 62 2.45 -10.79 -0.63
N ASP A 63 2.70 -12.09 -0.61
CA ASP A 63 3.30 -12.85 -1.70
C ASP A 63 2.21 -13.60 -2.47
N PRO A 64 1.69 -13.04 -3.58
CA PRO A 64 0.60 -13.68 -4.30
C PRO A 64 1.06 -15.02 -4.91
N PRO A 65 0.24 -16.09 -4.81
CA PRO A 65 0.51 -17.37 -5.46
C PRO A 65 0.74 -17.24 -6.97
N ALA A 66 1.46 -18.22 -7.52
CA ALA A 66 1.70 -18.28 -8.96
C ALA A 66 0.38 -18.29 -9.75
N GLY A 67 0.31 -17.49 -10.81
CA GLY A 67 -0.87 -17.36 -11.67
C GLY A 67 -1.81 -16.22 -11.32
N TRP A 68 -1.68 -15.62 -10.13
CA TRP A 68 -2.40 -14.40 -9.78
C TRP A 68 -1.78 -13.21 -10.50
N LYS A 69 -2.61 -12.40 -11.16
CA LYS A 69 -2.18 -11.19 -11.85
C LYS A 69 -2.87 -9.99 -11.27
N GLU A 70 -2.11 -9.03 -10.78
CA GLU A 70 -2.66 -7.75 -10.35
C GLU A 70 -3.28 -7.05 -11.57
N CYS A 71 -4.53 -6.59 -11.43
CA CYS A 71 -5.33 -6.09 -12.55
C CYS A 71 -5.78 -4.64 -12.39
N LYS A 72 -5.57 -4.03 -11.21
CA LYS A 72 -5.86 -2.64 -10.89
C LYS A 72 -4.87 -2.12 -9.85
N ASP A 73 -4.76 -0.80 -9.74
CA ASP A 73 -3.95 -0.15 -8.73
C ASP A 73 -4.40 -0.53 -7.32
N SER A 74 -3.40 -0.88 -6.49
CA SER A 74 -3.60 -1.12 -5.06
C SER A 74 -4.15 0.12 -4.36
N GLN A 75 -5.04 -0.09 -3.41
CA GLN A 75 -5.61 0.97 -2.59
C GLN A 75 -5.31 0.73 -1.12
N PHE A 76 -5.23 1.80 -0.33
CA PHE A 76 -5.12 1.68 1.12
C PHE A 76 -5.91 2.77 1.83
N VAL A 77 -6.23 2.50 3.10
CA VAL A 77 -6.87 3.45 4.01
C VAL A 77 -6.26 3.31 5.40
N SER A 78 -5.96 4.44 6.05
CA SER A 78 -5.61 4.43 7.47
C SER A 78 -6.82 4.13 8.33
N LEU A 79 -6.62 3.26 9.32
CA LEU A 79 -7.56 2.96 10.40
C LEU A 79 -7.15 3.69 11.70
N GLY A 80 -6.18 4.61 11.63
CA GLY A 80 -5.60 5.32 12.76
C GLY A 80 -4.53 4.52 13.52
N SER A 81 -3.68 5.24 14.26
CA SER A 81 -2.65 4.64 15.13
C SER A 81 -1.70 3.67 14.40
N GLY A 82 -1.24 4.04 13.20
CA GLY A 82 -0.34 3.20 12.40
C GLY A 82 -0.97 1.95 11.79
N ARG A 83 -2.29 1.75 11.93
CA ARG A 83 -3.01 0.63 11.29
C ARG A 83 -3.55 1.03 9.93
N PHE A 84 -3.48 0.10 8.99
CA PHE A 84 -3.97 0.29 7.63
C PHE A 84 -4.76 -0.93 7.15
N CYS A 85 -5.68 -0.68 6.24
CA CYS A 85 -6.30 -1.70 5.42
C CYS A 85 -5.84 -1.49 3.97
N ILE A 86 -5.21 -2.52 3.40
CA ILE A 86 -4.71 -2.51 2.03
C ILE A 86 -5.58 -3.44 1.19
N ALA A 87 -6.03 -2.96 0.03
CA ALA A 87 -6.79 -3.73 -0.95
C ALA A 87 -5.97 -3.90 -2.23
N ARG A 88 -5.69 -5.16 -2.60
CA ARG A 88 -5.04 -5.55 -3.85
C ARG A 88 -6.02 -6.28 -4.74
N PHE A 89 -6.01 -5.98 -6.04
CA PHE A 89 -6.98 -6.51 -7.00
C PHE A 89 -6.31 -7.49 -7.94
N PHE A 90 -6.73 -8.74 -7.92
CA PHE A 90 -6.14 -9.82 -8.71
C PHE A 90 -7.13 -10.44 -9.68
N GLN A 91 -6.56 -11.12 -10.67
CA GLN A 91 -7.25 -11.95 -11.62
C GLN A 91 -6.52 -13.28 -11.74
N THR A 92 -7.27 -14.39 -11.76
CA THR A 92 -6.76 -15.71 -12.11
C THR A 92 -7.49 -16.26 -13.34
N LYS A 93 -6.83 -17.17 -14.07
CA LYS A 93 -7.46 -17.91 -15.17
C LYS A 93 -8.22 -19.08 -14.55
N ALA A 94 -9.54 -19.12 -14.68
CA ALA A 94 -10.29 -20.34 -14.46
C ALA A 94 -10.17 -21.21 -15.72
N VAL A 95 -9.95 -22.52 -15.52
CA VAL A 95 -9.96 -23.50 -16.60
C VAL A 95 -11.41 -23.92 -16.78
N ASP A 96 -12.03 -23.53 -17.89
CA ASP A 96 -13.28 -24.15 -18.32
C ASP A 96 -12.92 -25.47 -19.04
N VAL A 97 -13.29 -26.60 -18.45
CA VAL A 97 -12.98 -27.94 -18.98
C VAL A 97 -13.98 -28.34 -20.08
N TYR A 98 -15.06 -27.59 -20.30
CA TYR A 98 -16.19 -28.04 -21.12
C TYR A 98 -16.34 -27.35 -22.48
N PHE A 99 -15.80 -26.15 -22.69
CA PHE A 99 -15.95 -25.42 -23.95
C PHE A 99 -14.65 -24.74 -24.37
N GLY A 100 -14.00 -25.29 -25.38
CA GLY A 100 -12.63 -24.97 -25.75
C GLY A 100 -12.36 -23.62 -26.41
N ASP A 101 -12.87 -22.48 -25.91
CA ASP A 101 -12.23 -21.18 -26.26
C ASP A 101 -12.49 -19.92 -25.40
N GLU A 102 -13.06 -19.98 -24.19
CA GLU A 102 -13.03 -18.80 -23.29
C GLU A 102 -12.59 -19.17 -21.87
N LEU A 103 -11.34 -18.82 -21.53
CA LEU A 103 -10.84 -18.86 -20.16
C LEU A 103 -11.62 -17.83 -19.32
N LEU A 104 -12.59 -18.28 -18.53
CA LEU A 104 -13.26 -17.42 -17.55
C LEU A 104 -12.19 -16.82 -16.63
N LYS A 105 -12.12 -15.49 -16.57
CA LYS A 105 -11.18 -14.82 -15.68
C LYS A 105 -11.89 -14.50 -14.37
N GLU A 106 -11.43 -15.11 -13.28
CA GLU A 106 -11.98 -14.83 -11.96
C GLU A 106 -11.25 -13.61 -11.37
N ASN A 107 -12.00 -12.55 -11.08
CA ASN A 107 -11.49 -11.38 -10.38
C ASN A 107 -11.77 -11.51 -8.89
N PHE A 108 -10.79 -11.18 -8.06
CA PHE A 108 -10.94 -11.15 -6.62
C PHE A 108 -10.03 -10.07 -6.03
N THR A 109 -10.37 -9.65 -4.82
CA THR A 109 -9.63 -8.65 -4.05
C THR A 109 -9.06 -9.34 -2.83
N ILE A 110 -7.80 -9.04 -2.51
CA ILE A 110 -7.21 -9.39 -1.24
C ILE A 110 -7.19 -8.16 -0.36
N ILE A 111 -7.80 -8.28 0.81
CA ILE A 111 -7.83 -7.26 1.84
C ILE A 111 -6.88 -7.70 2.95
N THR A 112 -5.87 -6.89 3.23
CA THR A 112 -4.89 -7.12 4.28
C THR A 112 -4.96 -6.00 5.31
N GLY A 113 -5.27 -6.35 6.55
CA GLY A 113 -5.06 -5.46 7.69
C GLY A 113 -3.60 -5.52 8.12
N VAL A 114 -2.94 -4.38 8.23
CA VAL A 114 -1.54 -4.28 8.68
C VAL A 114 -1.40 -3.19 9.75
N GLU A 115 -0.37 -3.32 10.58
CA GLU A 115 0.02 -2.31 11.55
C GLU A 115 1.51 -2.02 11.40
N VAL A 116 1.85 -0.74 11.30
CA VAL A 116 3.23 -0.29 11.28
C VAL A 116 3.57 0.29 12.65
N VAL A 117 4.58 -0.29 13.28
CA VAL A 117 5.04 0.09 14.62
C VAL A 117 6.51 0.51 14.57
N ASN A 118 6.91 1.33 15.54
CA ASN A 118 8.33 1.54 15.81
C ASN A 118 8.90 0.26 16.41
N GLY A 119 9.96 -0.27 15.80
CA GLY A 119 10.74 -1.37 16.36
C GLY A 119 11.67 -0.90 17.48
N ASP A 120 12.10 -1.85 18.31
CA ASP A 120 13.05 -1.60 19.40
C ASP A 120 14.43 -1.25 18.83
N SER A 121 14.85 0.00 19.02
CA SER A 121 16.15 0.50 18.57
C SER A 121 17.18 0.36 19.68
N ASN A 122 18.04 -0.65 19.60
CA ASN A 122 19.29 -0.67 20.37
C ASN A 122 20.34 0.28 19.78
N ASN A 123 20.14 0.81 18.56
CA ASN A 123 21.13 1.62 17.83
C ASN A 123 20.46 2.71 16.98
N ALA A 124 20.16 3.89 17.56
CA ALA A 124 19.95 5.22 16.95
C ALA A 124 19.13 5.41 15.64
N LYS A 125 18.63 4.36 15.01
CA LYS A 125 17.82 4.36 13.79
C LYS A 125 16.48 3.74 14.18
N VAL A 126 15.41 4.51 13.99
CA VAL A 126 14.04 4.01 14.14
C VAL A 126 13.82 2.98 13.04
N GLU A 127 13.71 1.71 13.41
CA GLU A 127 13.43 0.63 12.47
C GLU A 127 11.92 0.38 12.50
N LEU A 128 11.21 0.81 11.48
CA LEU A 128 9.77 0.59 11.36
C LEU A 128 9.50 -0.87 10.98
N GLN A 129 8.60 -1.52 11.71
CA GLN A 129 8.21 -2.90 11.48
C GLN A 129 6.75 -2.96 11.05
N MET A 130 6.44 -3.85 10.10
CA MET A 130 5.07 -4.12 9.70
C MET A 130 4.62 -5.47 10.28
N ILE A 131 3.46 -5.45 10.94
CA ILE A 131 2.77 -6.62 11.47
C ILE A 131 1.53 -6.85 10.62
N PRO A 132 1.47 -7.91 9.79
CA PRO A 132 0.24 -8.30 9.12
C PRO A 132 -0.71 -8.92 10.13
N HIS A 133 -1.98 -8.51 10.09
CA HIS A 133 -3.03 -9.00 10.98
C HIS A 133 -3.90 -10.04 10.29
N LYS A 134 -4.90 -9.60 9.51
CA LYS A 134 -5.89 -10.47 8.87
C LYS A 134 -5.81 -10.32 7.35
N LEU A 135 -5.81 -11.45 6.67
CA LEU A 135 -5.92 -11.55 5.22
C LEU A 135 -7.30 -12.10 4.85
N SER A 136 -7.95 -11.51 3.86
CA SER A 136 -9.24 -12.01 3.36
C SER A 136 -9.32 -11.87 1.85
N ARG A 137 -9.80 -12.92 1.19
CA ARG A 137 -10.12 -12.93 -0.23
C ARG A 137 -11.60 -12.61 -0.41
N VAL A 138 -11.88 -11.66 -1.28
CA VAL A 138 -13.25 -11.20 -1.61
C VAL A 138 -13.45 -11.35 -3.10
N ASN A 139 -14.47 -12.08 -3.53
CA ASN A 139 -14.91 -12.11 -4.92
C ASN A 139 -16.36 -11.60 -5.02
N SER A 140 -17.01 -11.76 -6.18
CA SER A 140 -18.37 -11.24 -6.40
C SER A 140 -19.44 -11.86 -5.49
N THR A 141 -19.18 -13.03 -4.89
CA THR A 141 -20.19 -13.81 -4.16
C THR A 141 -19.79 -14.18 -2.74
N THR A 142 -18.50 -14.09 -2.39
CA THR A 142 -17.96 -14.72 -1.19
C THR A 142 -16.82 -13.90 -0.59
N ILE A 143 -16.72 -13.96 0.74
CA ILE A 143 -15.59 -13.47 1.53
C ILE A 143 -14.99 -14.67 2.27
N GLU A 144 -13.72 -14.95 2.03
CA GLU A 144 -12.97 -16.05 2.63
C GLU A 144 -11.79 -15.50 3.43
N ALA A 145 -11.67 -15.89 4.70
CA ALA A 145 -10.48 -15.55 5.49
C ALA A 145 -9.31 -16.45 5.06
N LEU A 146 -8.15 -15.85 4.82
CA LEU A 146 -6.90 -16.56 4.58
C LEU A 146 -6.09 -16.43 5.89
N PHE A 147 -5.74 -17.56 6.51
CA PHE A 147 -4.96 -17.62 7.75
C PHE A 147 -3.56 -18.14 7.47
#